data_AF-A0A965ZAQ7-F1
#
_entry.id   AF-A0A965ZAQ7-F1
#
_cell.length_a   1.000
_cell.length_b   1.000
_cell.length_c   1.000
_cell.angle_alpha   90.00
_cell.angle_beta   90.00
_cell.angle_gamma   90.00
#
_symmetry.space_group_name_H-M   'P 1'
#
loop_
_entity.id
_entity.type
_entity.pdbx_description
1 polymer ?
#
loop_
_entity_poly.entity_id
_entity_poly.type
_entity_poly.pdbx_seq_one_letter_code
_entity_poly.pdbx_strand_id
1 'polypeptide(L)'
;MRNKTLLMFSAWLFLICFSTTAASQSTTTPASKNPLRITGNLITQAETYFVKGIETTRQPFTFLTSGNFDPEIYGVKLPFSFLLSNRSFNFAQPFNRLGISPEYKWLRLHFGYRNLSFSRYSLAGHTFLGGGIELNPGLLRLSALYGRFKKKTIPDNTVNPMDTLIAPMRYGYAVKLGVGNEKNFVDLIFMHIKDDTLGNYAM
;
A
#
# COMPACT_ATOMS: atom_id res chain seq x y z
N MET A 1 -13.46 43.95 -51.17
CA MET A 1 -12.74 43.04 -50.23
C MET A 1 -12.03 43.88 -49.18
N ARG A 2 -12.74 44.25 -48.11
CA ARG A 2 -12.26 45.17 -47.07
C ARG A 2 -12.75 44.59 -45.74
N ASN A 3 -11.88 44.50 -44.72
CA ASN A 3 -12.22 44.24 -43.31
C ASN A 3 -11.90 42.85 -42.70
N LYS A 4 -11.17 41.93 -43.37
CA LYS A 4 -10.74 40.67 -42.71
C LYS A 4 -9.39 40.75 -42.01
N THR A 5 -8.47 41.60 -42.48
CA THR A 5 -7.12 41.75 -41.88
C THR A 5 -7.11 42.60 -40.61
N LEU A 6 -8.00 43.61 -40.51
CA LEU A 6 -8.13 44.46 -39.32
C LEU A 6 -8.73 43.71 -38.13
N LEU A 7 -9.61 42.74 -38.40
CA LEU A 7 -10.31 41.92 -37.39
C LEU A 7 -9.41 40.80 -36.82
N MET A 8 -8.44 40.33 -37.60
CA MET A 8 -7.41 39.40 -37.13
C MET A 8 -6.34 40.10 -36.27
N PHE A 9 -6.00 41.36 -36.57
CA PHE A 9 -5.08 42.14 -35.74
C PHE A 9 -5.69 42.56 -34.39
N SER A 10 -7.00 42.88 -34.35
CA SER A 10 -7.68 43.17 -33.07
C SER A 10 -7.83 41.92 -32.20
N ALA A 11 -8.02 40.74 -32.79
CA ALA A 11 -8.10 39.48 -32.05
C ALA A 11 -6.75 39.08 -31.42
N TRP A 12 -5.63 39.43 -32.06
CA TRP A 12 -4.29 39.20 -31.52
C TRP A 12 -3.91 40.19 -30.42
N LEU A 13 -4.37 41.44 -30.51
CA LEU A 13 -4.20 42.44 -29.45
C LEU A 13 -5.03 42.12 -28.19
N PHE A 14 -6.19 41.47 -28.35
CA PHE A 14 -7.03 41.03 -27.23
C PHE A 14 -6.45 39.80 -26.50
N LEU A 15 -5.63 38.99 -27.17
CA LEU A 15 -4.99 37.82 -26.56
C LEU A 15 -3.73 38.18 -25.74
N ILE A 16 -3.11 39.33 -25.99
CA ILE A 16 -1.91 39.79 -25.27
C ILE A 16 -2.27 40.55 -23.97
N CYS A 17 -3.47 41.13 -23.87
CA CYS A 17 -3.94 41.83 -22.67
C CYS A 17 -4.48 40.92 -21.55
N PHE A 18 -4.63 39.61 -21.76
CA PHE A 18 -5.12 38.69 -20.73
C PHE A 18 -4.01 38.13 -19.82
N SER A 19 -2.76 38.57 -20.00
CA SER A 19 -1.59 38.02 -19.30
C SER A 19 -1.09 38.86 -18.12
N THR A 20 -1.76 39.95 -17.74
CA THR A 20 -1.27 40.81 -16.64
C THR A 20 -2.40 41.36 -15.76
N THR A 21 -3.00 40.50 -14.93
CA THR A 21 -3.55 40.94 -13.65
C THR A 21 -2.74 40.30 -12.54
N ALA A 22 -1.62 40.94 -12.25
CA ALA A 22 -0.93 40.81 -10.98
C ALA A 22 -1.87 41.34 -9.88
N ALA A 23 -2.64 40.44 -9.28
CA ALA A 23 -3.18 40.67 -7.96
C ALA A 23 -2.05 40.40 -6.96
N SER A 24 -1.29 41.45 -6.64
CA SER A 24 -0.50 41.50 -5.42
C SER A 24 -1.48 41.61 -4.25
N GLN A 25 -1.76 40.50 -3.58
CA GLN A 25 -2.48 40.52 -2.31
C GLN A 25 -1.49 40.22 -1.20
N SER A 26 -1.19 41.26 -0.45
CA SER A 26 -0.28 41.25 0.69
C SER A 26 -0.93 40.57 1.90
N THR A 27 -0.08 39.79 2.59
CA THR A 27 -0.13 39.50 4.02
C THR A 27 -1.27 38.61 4.53
N THR A 28 -1.00 37.30 4.54
CA THR A 28 -0.97 36.51 5.78
C THR A 28 -0.13 35.28 5.49
N THR A 29 1.17 35.35 5.75
CA THR A 29 2.03 34.17 5.86
C THR A 29 1.54 33.37 7.07
N PRO A 30 0.96 32.16 6.93
CA PRO A 30 0.93 31.27 8.07
C PRO A 30 2.35 30.74 8.22
N ALA A 31 2.93 31.04 9.39
CA ALA A 31 4.22 30.58 9.87
C ALA A 31 4.60 29.18 9.35
N SER A 32 5.80 29.09 8.77
CA SER A 32 6.56 27.86 8.55
C SER A 32 5.74 26.63 8.18
N LYS A 33 5.41 26.47 6.88
CA LYS A 33 5.05 25.18 6.32
C LYS A 33 6.29 24.28 6.40
N ASN A 34 6.54 23.66 7.56
CA ASN A 34 7.70 22.81 7.79
C ASN A 34 7.81 21.84 6.61
N PRO A 35 8.86 21.96 5.78
CA PRO A 35 8.92 21.27 4.48
C PRO A 35 9.01 19.76 4.64
N LEU A 36 9.36 19.30 5.85
CA LEU A 36 9.58 17.93 6.22
C LEU A 36 9.05 17.71 7.64
N ARG A 37 8.08 16.80 7.78
CA ARG A 37 7.66 16.26 9.08
C ARG A 37 7.93 14.76 9.07
N ILE A 38 8.69 14.26 10.04
CA ILE A 38 9.00 12.84 10.14
C ILE A 38 8.36 12.32 11.43
N THR A 39 7.46 11.35 11.29
CA THR A 39 6.87 10.61 12.42
C THR A 39 7.12 9.13 12.24
N GLY A 40 7.20 8.38 13.33
CA GLY A 40 7.40 6.94 13.23
C GLY A 40 7.59 6.25 14.58
N ASN A 41 7.71 4.94 14.53
CA ASN A 41 8.04 4.08 15.66
C ASN A 41 9.05 3.01 15.24
N LEU A 42 9.87 2.59 16.20
CA LEU A 42 10.82 1.50 16.08
C LEU A 42 10.68 0.62 17.32
N ILE A 43 10.47 -0.67 17.11
CA ILE A 43 10.34 -1.69 18.15
C ILE A 43 11.35 -2.77 17.83
N THR A 44 12.25 -3.02 18.78
CA THR A 44 13.25 -4.10 18.71
C THR A 44 13.05 -5.01 19.92
N GLN A 45 12.98 -6.31 19.69
CA GLN A 45 12.83 -7.33 20.71
C GLN A 45 13.88 -8.42 20.47
N ALA A 46 14.56 -8.85 21.53
CA ALA A 46 15.51 -9.96 21.50
C ALA A 46 15.19 -10.90 22.67
N GLU A 47 15.18 -12.20 22.39
CA GLU A 47 14.84 -13.26 23.34
C GLU A 47 15.91 -14.35 23.27
N THR A 48 16.40 -14.76 24.43
CA THR A 48 17.26 -15.94 24.58
C THR A 48 16.50 -17.04 25.29
N TYR A 49 16.72 -18.29 24.86
CA TYR A 49 16.04 -19.45 25.42
C TYR A 49 17.03 -20.58 25.72
N PHE A 50 17.09 -20.99 26.98
CA PHE A 50 17.95 -22.07 27.46
C PHE A 50 17.12 -23.07 28.27
N VAL A 51 17.32 -24.36 27.99
CA VAL A 51 16.67 -25.45 28.72
C VAL A 51 17.68 -26.52 29.02
N LYS A 52 17.56 -27.13 30.20
CA LYS A 52 18.41 -28.22 30.68
C LYS A 52 17.55 -29.45 30.92
N GLY A 53 17.93 -30.59 30.34
CA GLY A 53 17.30 -31.89 30.59
C GLY A 53 16.15 -32.30 29.67
N ILE A 54 15.79 -31.48 28.66
CA ILE A 54 14.88 -31.86 27.56
C ILE A 54 15.40 -31.33 26.23
N GLU A 55 15.00 -31.93 25.11
CA GLU A 55 15.36 -31.43 23.77
C GLU A 55 14.70 -30.07 23.48
N THR A 56 15.48 -29.15 22.89
CA THR A 56 14.98 -27.79 22.61
C THR A 56 14.19 -27.77 21.30
N THR A 57 12.95 -27.30 21.36
CA THR A 57 12.09 -27.09 20.18
C THR A 57 12.07 -25.64 19.73
N ARG A 58 12.76 -24.75 20.46
CA ARG A 58 12.85 -23.31 20.18
C ARG A 58 14.29 -22.90 19.91
N GLN A 59 14.46 -21.90 19.04
CA GLN A 59 15.77 -21.33 18.75
C GLN A 59 16.35 -20.66 20.01
N PRO A 60 17.64 -20.88 20.32
CA PRO A 60 18.27 -20.36 21.52
C PRO A 60 18.40 -18.83 21.54
N PHE A 61 18.33 -18.20 20.36
CA PHE A 61 18.31 -16.75 20.21
C PHE A 61 17.36 -16.32 19.09
N THR A 62 16.42 -15.44 19.41
CA THR A 62 15.48 -14.84 18.46
C THR A 62 15.52 -13.32 18.58
N PHE A 63 15.42 -12.62 17.46
CA PHE A 63 15.18 -11.19 17.42
C PHE A 63 14.06 -10.82 16.44
N LEU A 64 13.40 -9.71 16.74
CA LEU A 64 12.36 -9.09 15.95
C LEU A 64 12.58 -7.58 15.97
N THR A 65 12.78 -6.99 14.79
CA THR A 65 12.85 -5.54 14.61
C THR A 65 11.73 -5.13 13.68
N SER A 66 10.90 -4.18 14.12
CA SER A 66 9.78 -3.67 13.35
C SER A 66 9.68 -2.17 13.50
N GLY A 67 9.17 -1.49 12.48
CA GLY A 67 8.94 -0.07 12.58
C GLY A 67 8.08 0.46 11.46
N ASN A 68 7.55 1.65 11.71
CA ASN A 68 6.79 2.43 10.74
C ASN A 68 7.39 3.83 10.69
N PHE A 69 7.62 4.34 9.48
CA PHE A 69 8.13 5.67 9.23
C PHE A 69 7.18 6.38 8.28
N ASP A 70 6.64 7.52 8.69
CA ASP A 70 5.65 8.29 7.93
C ASP A 70 6.19 9.71 7.65
N PRO A 71 7.24 9.87 6.84
CA PRO A 71 7.66 11.19 6.39
C PRO A 71 6.57 11.87 5.55
N GLU A 72 6.34 13.14 5.84
CA GLU A 72 5.50 14.06 5.07
C GLU A 72 6.38 15.15 4.48
N ILE A 73 6.41 15.19 3.14
CA ILE A 73 7.22 16.14 2.36
C ILE A 73 6.26 16.96 1.51
N TYR A 74 6.22 18.29 1.71
CA TYR A 74 5.32 19.20 1.00
C TYR A 74 3.82 18.76 0.96
N GLY A 75 3.36 18.02 1.97
CA GLY A 75 1.99 17.49 2.04
C GLY A 75 1.76 16.15 1.33
N VAL A 76 2.80 15.55 0.75
CA VAL A 76 2.80 14.14 0.31
C VAL A 76 3.19 13.28 1.51
N LYS A 77 2.34 12.32 1.88
CA LYS A 77 2.66 11.35 2.95
C LYS A 77 3.27 10.10 2.34
N LEU A 78 4.38 9.64 2.90
CA LEU A 78 5.11 8.47 2.41
C LEU A 78 5.24 7.42 3.53
N PRO A 79 4.15 6.75 3.94
CA PRO A 79 4.19 5.71 4.97
C PRO A 79 4.99 4.49 4.51
N PHE A 80 6.11 4.24 5.18
CA PHE A 80 6.96 3.05 5.09
C PHE A 80 6.76 2.16 6.31
N SER A 81 6.75 0.86 6.08
CA SER A 81 6.73 -0.13 7.17
C SER A 81 7.72 -1.24 6.88
N PHE A 82 8.39 -1.72 7.94
CA PHE A 82 9.30 -2.84 7.84
C PHE A 82 9.17 -3.79 9.03
N LEU A 83 9.44 -5.06 8.78
CA LEU A 83 9.49 -6.13 9.76
C LEU A 83 10.64 -7.06 9.39
N LEU A 84 11.58 -7.26 10.31
CA LEU A 84 12.77 -8.09 10.16
C LEU A 84 12.87 -9.05 11.35
N SER A 85 13.11 -10.33 11.10
CA SER A 85 13.27 -11.33 12.14
C SER A 85 14.16 -12.47 11.68
N ASN A 86 14.92 -13.07 12.61
CA ASN A 86 15.66 -14.32 12.38
C ASN A 86 14.89 -15.58 12.78
N ARG A 87 13.63 -15.44 13.24
CA ARG A 87 12.82 -16.58 13.69
C ARG A 87 12.61 -17.53 12.52
N SER A 88 13.48 -18.54 12.46
CA SER A 88 13.49 -19.56 11.42
C SER A 88 12.83 -20.77 12.02
N PHE A 89 11.50 -20.85 11.94
CA PHE A 89 10.90 -22.18 12.02
C PHE A 89 11.26 -22.87 10.71
N ASN A 90 11.80 -24.08 10.78
CA ASN A 90 12.34 -24.90 9.68
C ASN A 90 11.37 -25.20 8.52
N PHE A 91 10.29 -24.41 8.36
CA PHE A 91 9.30 -24.55 7.30
C PHE A 91 8.63 -23.24 6.86
N ALA A 92 9.15 -22.06 7.23
CA ALA A 92 8.65 -20.81 6.68
C ALA A 92 9.76 -19.76 6.56
N GLN A 93 10.04 -19.39 5.30
CA GLN A 93 10.97 -18.36 4.84
C GLN A 93 11.06 -17.13 5.77
N PRO A 94 12.27 -16.56 6.01
CA PRO A 94 12.44 -15.34 6.79
C PRO A 94 11.49 -14.22 6.30
N PHE A 95 10.66 -13.70 7.20
CA PHE A 95 9.54 -12.81 6.86
C PHE A 95 9.94 -11.33 6.84
N ASN A 96 10.80 -10.97 5.88
CA ASN A 96 11.10 -9.56 5.64
C ASN A 96 9.96 -8.94 4.84
N ARG A 97 9.15 -8.12 5.49
CA ARG A 97 8.04 -7.41 4.85
C ARG A 97 8.37 -5.94 4.73
N LEU A 98 8.43 -5.45 3.50
CA LEU A 98 8.62 -4.05 3.17
C LEU A 98 7.40 -3.54 2.39
N GLY A 99 6.96 -2.33 2.68
CA GLY A 99 5.87 -1.70 1.94
C GLY A 99 5.86 -0.19 2.07
N ILE A 100 5.44 0.48 1.00
CA ILE A 100 5.29 1.93 0.90
C ILE A 100 3.90 2.26 0.35
N SER A 101 3.30 3.38 0.78
CA SER A 101 2.08 3.87 0.12
C SER A 101 2.02 5.37 0.00
N PRO A 102 2.64 5.95 -1.03
CA PRO A 102 2.61 7.39 -1.21
C PRO A 102 1.16 7.86 -1.39
N GLU A 103 0.80 8.89 -0.63
CA GLU A 103 -0.52 9.52 -0.64
C GLU A 103 -0.39 10.99 -1.04
N TYR A 104 -1.18 11.38 -2.04
CA TYR A 104 -1.32 12.75 -2.48
C TYR A 104 -2.79 13.09 -2.73
N LYS A 105 -3.33 13.98 -1.88
CA LYS A 105 -4.72 14.44 -1.94
C LYS A 105 -5.70 13.25 -1.90
N TRP A 106 -6.34 12.93 -3.03
CA TRP A 106 -7.33 11.88 -3.18
C TRP A 106 -6.75 10.58 -3.76
N LEU A 107 -5.47 10.56 -4.09
CA LEU A 107 -4.76 9.42 -4.67
C LEU A 107 -3.84 8.78 -3.63
N ARG A 108 -4.00 7.48 -3.41
CA ARG A 108 -3.07 6.66 -2.62
C ARG A 108 -2.59 5.49 -3.46
N LEU A 109 -1.28 5.35 -3.61
CA LEU A 109 -0.68 4.19 -4.27
C LEU A 109 -0.13 3.25 -3.21
N HIS A 110 -0.09 1.96 -3.52
CA HIS A 110 0.36 0.91 -2.63
C HIS A 110 1.39 0.04 -3.33
N PHE A 111 2.53 -0.20 -2.67
CA PHE A 111 3.57 -1.08 -3.16
C PHE A 111 4.14 -1.95 -2.04
N GLY A 112 4.48 -3.19 -2.37
CA GLY A 112 5.07 -4.15 -1.43
C GLY A 112 4.01 -4.88 -0.61
N TYR A 113 4.33 -5.20 0.64
CA TYR A 113 3.40 -5.87 1.56
C TYR A 113 2.40 -4.87 2.13
N ARG A 114 1.16 -4.92 1.63
CA ARG A 114 0.07 -4.05 2.09
C ARG A 114 -1.22 -4.83 2.32
N ASN A 115 -2.14 -4.18 3.02
CA ASN A 115 -3.48 -4.69 3.31
C ASN A 115 -4.47 -3.59 2.91
N LEU A 116 -5.33 -3.88 1.94
CA LEU A 116 -6.44 -3.00 1.56
C LEU A 116 -7.73 -3.62 2.11
N SER A 117 -8.54 -2.81 2.78
CA SER A 117 -9.82 -3.24 3.31
C SER A 117 -10.94 -2.73 2.41
N PHE A 118 -11.47 -3.61 1.54
CA PHE A 118 -12.58 -3.25 0.67
C PHE A 118 -13.92 -3.34 1.39
N SER A 119 -14.18 -4.42 2.11
CA SER A 119 -15.36 -4.57 2.94
C SER A 119 -15.05 -5.57 4.03
N ARG A 120 -15.80 -5.52 5.13
CA ARG A 120 -15.75 -6.54 6.20
C ARG A 120 -15.98 -7.96 5.65
N TYR A 121 -16.59 -8.10 4.48
CA TYR A 121 -17.00 -9.39 3.90
C TYR A 121 -16.17 -9.89 2.70
N SER A 122 -15.33 -9.06 2.08
CA SER A 122 -14.55 -9.47 0.89
C SER A 122 -13.05 -9.54 1.17
N LEU A 123 -12.45 -8.39 1.51
CA LEU A 123 -11.01 -8.23 1.61
C LEU A 123 -10.52 -7.69 2.96
N ALA A 124 -11.37 -7.64 3.98
CA ALA A 124 -10.93 -7.21 5.30
C ALA A 124 -9.77 -8.11 5.80
N GLY A 125 -8.60 -7.51 6.00
CA GLY A 125 -7.49 -8.17 6.70
C GLY A 125 -6.50 -8.95 5.83
N HIS A 126 -6.71 -9.07 4.51
CA HIS A 126 -5.82 -9.89 3.67
C HIS A 126 -4.58 -9.11 3.25
N THR A 127 -3.42 -9.48 3.81
CA THR A 127 -2.14 -8.94 3.34
C THR A 127 -1.78 -9.54 1.98
N PHE A 128 -1.52 -8.70 1.01
CA PHE A 128 -0.97 -9.08 -0.29
C PHE A 128 0.41 -8.47 -0.50
N LEU A 129 1.21 -9.08 -1.36
CA LEU A 129 2.47 -8.55 -1.89
C LEU A 129 2.23 -8.13 -3.34
N GLY A 130 2.24 -6.83 -3.62
CA GLY A 130 2.01 -6.35 -4.97
C GLY A 130 1.78 -4.85 -5.04
N GLY A 131 0.92 -4.46 -5.97
CA GLY A 131 0.56 -3.08 -6.24
C GLY A 131 -0.92 -2.82 -5.95
N GLY A 132 -1.25 -1.62 -5.50
CA GLY A 132 -2.62 -1.17 -5.36
C GLY A 132 -2.76 0.33 -5.55
N ILE A 133 -3.98 0.77 -5.80
CA ILE A 133 -4.35 2.17 -5.98
C ILE A 133 -5.70 2.41 -5.33
N GLU A 134 -5.84 3.54 -4.66
CA GLU A 134 -7.08 4.04 -4.11
C GLU A 134 -7.27 5.48 -4.60
N LEU A 135 -8.44 5.76 -5.18
CA LEU A 135 -8.83 7.07 -5.69
C LEU A 135 -10.14 7.44 -5.00
N ASN A 136 -10.15 8.52 -4.22
CA ASN A 136 -11.35 9.00 -3.56
C ASN A 136 -11.61 10.50 -3.85
N PRO A 137 -11.86 10.90 -5.11
CA PRO A 137 -12.17 12.30 -5.42
C PRO A 137 -13.62 12.61 -5.04
N GLY A 138 -13.84 13.08 -3.82
CA GLY A 138 -15.15 13.51 -3.33
C GLY A 138 -16.10 12.32 -3.10
N LEU A 139 -17.14 12.20 -3.94
CA LEU A 139 -18.14 11.14 -3.84
C LEU A 139 -17.73 9.83 -4.54
N LEU A 140 -16.74 9.85 -5.42
CA LEU A 140 -16.30 8.64 -6.13
C LEU A 140 -15.28 7.89 -5.28
N ARG A 141 -15.40 6.56 -5.23
CA ARG A 141 -14.54 5.66 -4.46
C ARG A 141 -14.08 4.52 -5.35
N LEU A 142 -12.86 4.62 -5.85
CA LEU A 142 -12.27 3.59 -6.71
C LEU A 142 -11.10 2.98 -5.97
N SER A 143 -10.98 1.66 -6.01
CA SER A 143 -9.79 1.00 -5.48
C SER A 143 -9.49 -0.22 -6.31
N ALA A 144 -8.23 -0.44 -6.65
CA ALA A 144 -7.80 -1.64 -7.35
C ALA A 144 -6.51 -2.15 -6.74
N LEU A 145 -6.33 -3.46 -6.77
CA LEU A 145 -5.09 -4.09 -6.37
C LEU A 145 -4.81 -5.31 -7.23
N TYR A 146 -3.54 -5.64 -7.30
CA TYR A 146 -3.05 -6.84 -7.93
C TYR A 146 -1.82 -7.33 -7.17
N GLY A 147 -1.77 -8.62 -6.87
CA GLY A 147 -0.59 -9.18 -6.25
C GLY A 147 -0.77 -10.59 -5.75
N ARG A 148 0.23 -11.01 -4.99
CA ARG A 148 0.29 -12.32 -4.35
C ARG A 148 -0.37 -12.27 -2.98
N PHE A 149 -1.37 -13.10 -2.76
CA PHE A 149 -2.06 -13.24 -1.49
C PHE A 149 -1.43 -14.33 -0.61
N LYS A 150 -1.51 -14.17 0.71
CA LYS A 150 -1.10 -15.23 1.65
C LYS A 150 -2.12 -16.37 1.69
N LYS A 151 -1.65 -17.62 1.76
CA LYS A 151 -2.49 -18.80 2.01
C LYS A 151 -3.06 -18.70 3.44
N LYS A 152 -4.33 -19.09 3.61
CA LYS A 152 -4.93 -19.38 4.93
C LYS A 152 -4.22 -20.63 5.48
N THR A 153 -3.42 -20.49 6.53
CA THR A 153 -2.87 -21.65 7.23
C THR A 153 -4.04 -22.42 7.82
N ILE A 154 -4.36 -23.57 7.23
CA ILE A 154 -5.27 -24.52 7.85
C ILE A 154 -4.42 -25.18 8.94
N PRO A 155 -4.79 -25.07 10.23
CA PRO A 155 -4.14 -25.85 11.28
C PRO A 155 -4.62 -27.29 11.09
N ASP A 156 -3.99 -28.03 10.18
CA ASP A 156 -4.28 -29.44 9.99
C ASP A 156 -3.30 -30.23 10.86
N ASN A 157 -3.84 -30.90 11.87
CA ASN A 157 -3.09 -31.55 12.95
C ASN A 157 -2.55 -32.94 12.55
N THR A 158 -2.47 -33.23 11.25
CA THR A 158 -2.27 -34.59 10.71
C THR A 158 -1.29 -34.70 9.55
N VAL A 159 -0.52 -33.66 9.23
CA VAL A 159 0.46 -33.72 8.12
C VAL A 159 1.88 -33.83 8.69
N ASN A 160 2.57 -34.91 8.31
CA ASN A 160 3.98 -35.14 8.62
C ASN A 160 4.83 -33.89 8.30
N PRO A 161 5.70 -33.44 9.21
CA PRO A 161 6.52 -32.23 9.02
C PRO A 161 7.58 -32.36 7.91
N MET A 162 7.67 -33.51 7.23
CA MET A 162 8.55 -33.77 6.09
C MET A 162 7.86 -33.62 4.73
N ASP A 163 6.53 -33.47 4.72
CA ASP A 163 5.78 -33.28 3.47
C ASP A 163 5.83 -31.80 3.09
N THR A 164 6.94 -31.43 2.45
CA THR A 164 7.20 -30.10 1.92
C THR A 164 6.29 -29.85 0.72
N LEU A 165 4.98 -29.74 0.96
CA LEU A 165 4.02 -29.27 -0.04
C LEU A 165 4.42 -27.85 -0.40
N ILE A 166 5.17 -27.73 -1.50
CA ILE A 166 5.50 -26.49 -2.19
C ILE A 166 4.20 -25.70 -2.28
N ALA A 167 4.08 -24.66 -1.43
CA ALA A 167 2.82 -23.97 -1.28
C ALA A 167 2.52 -23.20 -2.58
N PRO A 168 1.43 -23.51 -3.29
CA PRO A 168 1.10 -22.88 -4.56
C PRO A 168 0.96 -21.36 -4.37
N MET A 169 1.55 -20.58 -5.28
CA MET A 169 1.47 -19.13 -5.22
C MET A 169 0.05 -18.68 -5.59
N ARG A 170 -0.58 -17.84 -4.77
CA ARG A 170 -1.93 -17.31 -5.07
C ARG A 170 -1.83 -15.91 -5.63
N TYR A 171 -2.10 -15.73 -6.91
CA TYR A 171 -2.19 -14.41 -7.53
C TYR A 171 -3.64 -14.01 -7.68
N GLY A 172 -3.93 -12.75 -7.43
CA GLY A 172 -5.27 -12.23 -7.62
C GLY A 172 -5.30 -10.74 -7.86
N TYR A 173 -6.43 -10.30 -8.35
CA TYR A 173 -6.80 -8.90 -8.45
C TYR A 173 -8.14 -8.67 -7.78
N ALA A 174 -8.32 -7.45 -7.30
CA ALA A 174 -9.61 -7.01 -6.81
C ALA A 174 -9.82 -5.57 -7.20
N VAL A 175 -11.04 -5.24 -7.60
CA VAL A 175 -11.48 -3.91 -7.99
C VAL A 175 -12.71 -3.56 -7.19
N LYS A 176 -12.73 -2.35 -6.66
CA LYS A 176 -13.86 -1.72 -6.00
C LYS A 176 -14.22 -0.46 -6.78
N LEU A 177 -15.50 -0.34 -7.07
CA LEU A 177 -16.12 0.85 -7.65
C LEU A 177 -17.27 1.26 -6.74
N GLY A 178 -17.25 2.47 -6.21
CA GLY A 178 -18.27 2.93 -5.28
C GLY A 178 -18.59 4.40 -5.43
N VAL A 179 -19.79 4.75 -4.99
CA VAL A 179 -20.29 6.13 -4.97
C VAL A 179 -20.91 6.43 -3.61
N GLY A 180 -20.54 7.57 -3.04
CA GLY A 180 -21.10 8.09 -1.81
C GLY A 180 -20.07 8.64 -0.82
N ASN A 181 -20.61 9.12 0.31
CA ASN A 181 -19.84 9.70 1.40
C ASN A 181 -19.54 8.64 2.47
N GLU A 182 -18.73 8.98 3.48
CA GLU A 182 -18.32 8.06 4.55
C GLU A 182 -19.49 7.37 5.27
N LYS A 183 -20.65 8.04 5.36
CA LYS A 183 -21.85 7.53 6.03
C LYS A 183 -22.80 6.78 5.10
N ASN A 184 -22.87 7.19 3.83
CA ASN A 184 -23.84 6.69 2.86
C ASN A 184 -23.10 6.41 1.56
N PHE A 185 -22.84 5.13 1.29
CA PHE A 185 -22.14 4.69 0.09
C PHE A 185 -22.70 3.39 -0.45
N VAL A 186 -22.52 3.19 -1.75
CA VAL A 186 -22.78 1.93 -2.45
C VAL A 186 -21.47 1.54 -3.12
N ASP A 187 -20.91 0.40 -2.72
CA ASP A 187 -19.66 -0.15 -3.26
C ASP A 187 -19.97 -1.46 -4.01
N LEU A 188 -19.53 -1.56 -5.26
CA LEU A 188 -19.47 -2.78 -6.03
C LEU A 188 -18.03 -3.30 -5.99
N ILE A 189 -17.86 -4.53 -5.52
CA ILE A 189 -16.54 -5.15 -5.33
C ILE A 189 -16.47 -6.42 -6.16
N PHE A 190 -15.47 -6.50 -7.02
CA PHE A 190 -15.10 -7.69 -7.76
C PHE A 190 -13.74 -8.18 -7.30
N MET A 191 -13.61 -9.48 -7.03
CA MET A 191 -12.38 -10.08 -6.55
C MET A 191 -12.19 -11.43 -7.22
N HIS A 192 -10.97 -11.65 -7.71
CA HIS A 192 -10.59 -12.90 -8.35
C HIS A 192 -9.20 -13.31 -7.87
N ILE A 193 -9.10 -14.48 -7.25
CA ILE A 193 -7.84 -15.09 -6.84
C ILE A 193 -7.75 -16.45 -7.52
N LYS A 194 -6.62 -16.72 -8.16
CA LYS A 194 -6.27 -18.04 -8.69
C LYS A 194 -5.12 -18.64 -7.88
N ASP A 195 -5.23 -19.93 -7.64
CA ASP A 195 -4.16 -20.73 -7.07
C ASP A 195 -3.29 -21.24 -8.22
N ASP A 196 -2.00 -20.93 -8.20
CA ASP A 196 -1.05 -21.49 -9.16
C ASP A 196 -0.55 -22.83 -8.65
N THR A 197 -1.10 -23.93 -9.17
CA THR A 197 -0.74 -25.30 -8.81
C THR A 197 0.54 -25.79 -9.48
N LEU A 198 1.35 -24.92 -10.11
CA LEU A 198 2.66 -25.30 -10.66
C LEU A 198 3.71 -25.48 -9.54
N GLY A 199 3.55 -26.56 -8.77
CA GLY A 199 4.70 -27.28 -8.27
C GLY A 199 5.44 -27.84 -9.50
N ASN A 200 6.67 -27.39 -9.71
CA ASN A 200 7.56 -27.97 -10.71
C ASN A 200 7.76 -29.46 -10.39
N TYR A 201 7.02 -30.34 -11.07
CA TYR A 201 7.51 -31.65 -11.43
C TYR A 201 8.43 -31.47 -12.65
N ALA A 202 9.64 -30.96 -12.40
CA ALA A 202 10.75 -31.09 -13.32
C ALA A 202 11.82 -31.89 -12.57
N MET A 203 12.15 -33.03 -13.18
CA MET A 203 13.05 -34.09 -12.73
C MET A 203 14.45 -33.58 -12.36
#